data_AF-A0A926NW71-F1
#
_entry.id   AF-A0A926NW71-F1
#
_cell.length_a   1.000
_cell.length_b   1.000
_cell.length_c   1.000
_cell.angle_alpha   90.00
_cell.angle_beta   90.00
_cell.angle_gamma   90.00
#
_symmetry.space_group_name_H-M   'P 1'
#
loop_
_entity.id
_entity.type
_entity.pdbx_description
1 polymer ?
#
loop_
_entity_poly.entity_id
_entity_poly.type
_entity_poly.pdbx_seq_one_letter_code
_entity_poly.pdbx_strand_id
1 'polypeptide(L)'
;MKKLLTVCCCLLTLGAPAQPGISEMQQAQQQLSSDFFSAFDFSLVIAGILGIIGAGRIYHNLQMGKKEFTTEVAAWFYAAIFMVLAGAFLKALFGI
;
A
#
# COMPACT_ATOMS: atom_id res chain seq x y z
N MET A 1 23.42 24.07 47.90
CA MET A 1 22.06 23.74 47.41
C MET A 1 22.00 23.32 45.93
N LYS A 2 22.73 23.98 45.01
CA LYS A 2 22.76 23.61 43.57
C LYS A 2 23.20 22.16 43.27
N LYS A 3 24.23 21.65 43.96
CA LYS A 3 24.77 20.29 43.78
C LYS A 3 23.77 19.18 44.18
N LEU A 4 22.92 19.46 45.17
CA LEU A 4 21.89 18.51 45.65
C LEU A 4 20.75 18.38 44.63
N LEU A 5 20.35 19.49 44.01
CA LEU A 5 19.33 19.53 42.96
C LEU A 5 19.77 18.73 41.72
N THR A 6 21.04 18.87 41.31
CA THR A 6 21.58 18.14 40.15
C THR A 6 21.63 16.63 40.38
N VAL A 7 22.01 16.18 41.59
CA VAL A 7 22.02 14.75 41.94
C VAL A 7 20.60 14.17 41.98
N CYS A 8 19.64 14.92 42.49
CA CYS A 8 18.24 14.51 42.52
C CYS A 8 17.64 14.35 41.10
N CYS A 9 17.97 15.26 40.18
CA CYS A 9 17.57 15.15 38.77
C CYS A 9 18.17 13.91 38.07
N CYS A 10 19.43 13.57 38.32
CA CYS A 10 20.06 12.37 37.73
C CYS A 10 19.50 11.05 38.29
N LEU A 11 19.01 11.05 39.53
CA LEU A 11 18.34 9.88 40.12
C LEU A 11 16.94 9.65 39.54
N LEU A 12 16.23 10.71 39.17
CA LEU A 12 14.92 10.64 38.52
C LEU A 12 14.98 10.03 37.12
N THR A 13 16.09 10.18 36.38
CA THR A 13 16.25 9.59 35.04
C THR A 13 16.45 8.07 35.03
N LEU A 14 16.82 7.46 36.18
CA LEU A 14 17.01 6.01 36.30
C LEU A 14 15.68 5.23 36.41
N GLY A 15 14.59 5.90 36.79
CA GLY A 15 13.26 5.30 36.96
C GLY A 15 12.26 5.63 35.85
N ALA A 16 12.66 6.43 34.85
CA ALA A 16 11.80 6.74 33.72
C ALA A 16 11.86 5.58 32.71
N PRO A 17 10.73 4.95 32.32
CA PRO A 17 10.73 4.04 31.18
C PRO A 17 11.31 4.75 29.95
N ALA A 18 12.37 4.16 29.39
CA ALA A 18 13.05 4.67 28.21
C ALA A 18 12.06 4.80 27.05
N GLN A 19 12.00 5.99 26.46
CA GLN A 19 11.38 6.38 25.19
C GLN A 19 10.18 5.54 24.73
N PRO A 20 8.93 5.95 25.06
CA PRO A 20 7.68 5.25 24.68
C PRO A 20 7.34 5.33 23.18
N GLY A 21 8.34 5.33 22.29
CA GLY A 21 8.16 5.52 20.85
C GLY A 21 8.57 4.32 20.00
N ILE A 22 9.60 3.55 20.36
CA ILE A 22 10.13 2.53 19.44
C ILE A 22 9.16 1.34 19.28
N SER A 23 8.57 0.86 20.37
CA SER A 23 7.58 -0.23 20.35
C SER A 23 6.29 0.18 19.63
N GLU A 24 5.79 1.39 19.91
CA GLU A 24 4.61 1.96 19.26
C GLU A 24 4.83 2.14 17.75
N MET A 25 6.04 2.57 17.34
CA MET A 25 6.41 2.72 15.91
C MET A 25 6.53 1.38 15.20
N GLN A 26 7.07 0.35 15.86
CA GLN A 26 7.10 -1.02 15.32
C GLN A 26 5.68 -1.57 15.14
N GLN A 27 4.79 -1.32 16.11
CA GLN A 27 3.39 -1.71 16.01
C GLN A 27 2.66 -0.97 14.88
N ALA A 28 2.88 0.34 14.75
CA ALA A 28 2.34 1.14 13.66
C ALA A 28 2.84 0.68 12.29
N GLN A 29 4.13 0.33 12.16
CA GLN A 29 4.69 -0.22 10.92
C GLN A 29 4.02 -1.53 10.52
N GLN A 30 3.76 -2.41 11.50
CA GLN A 30 3.13 -3.70 11.25
C GLN A 30 1.65 -3.55 10.87
N GLN A 31 0.94 -2.61 11.49
CA GLN A 31 -0.42 -2.23 11.08
C GLN A 31 -0.44 -1.66 9.67
N LEU A 32 0.43 -0.70 9.35
CA LEU A 32 0.54 -0.14 8.01
C LEU A 32 0.84 -1.19 6.94
N SER A 33 1.72 -2.14 7.24
CA SER A 33 2.04 -3.24 6.32
C SER A 33 0.82 -4.15 6.11
N SER A 34 0.12 -4.52 7.19
CA SER A 34 -1.10 -5.32 7.13
C SER A 34 -2.21 -4.63 6.33
N ASP A 35 -2.45 -3.35 6.59
CA ASP A 35 -3.45 -2.54 5.88
C ASP A 35 -3.11 -2.43 4.40
N PHE A 36 -1.82 -2.28 4.08
CA PHE A 36 -1.34 -2.25 2.72
C PHE A 36 -1.59 -3.57 1.98
N PHE A 37 -1.29 -4.73 2.59
CA PHE A 37 -1.58 -6.04 1.99
C PHE A 37 -3.08 -6.23 1.74
N SER A 38 -3.92 -5.84 2.70
CA SER A 38 -5.39 -5.89 2.56
C SER A 38 -5.88 -5.00 1.42
N ALA A 39 -5.41 -3.75 1.34
CA ALA A 39 -5.74 -2.82 0.27
C ALA A 39 -5.24 -3.32 -1.10
N PHE A 40 -4.07 -3.95 -1.14
CA PHE A 40 -3.51 -4.53 -2.35
C PHE A 40 -4.34 -5.71 -2.86
N ASP A 41 -4.72 -6.64 -1.98
CA ASP A 41 -5.57 -7.77 -2.35
C ASP A 41 -6.93 -7.30 -2.88
N PHE A 42 -7.53 -6.29 -2.25
CA PHE A 42 -8.74 -5.64 -2.76
C PHE A 42 -8.54 -5.03 -4.15
N SER A 43 -7.41 -4.34 -4.38
CA SER A 43 -7.04 -3.79 -5.68
C SER A 43 -6.91 -4.87 -6.76
N LEU A 44 -6.33 -6.02 -6.44
CA LEU A 44 -6.23 -7.16 -7.35
C LEU A 44 -7.60 -7.74 -7.71
N VAL A 45 -8.51 -7.84 -6.73
CA VAL A 45 -9.89 -8.28 -6.99
C VAL A 45 -10.60 -7.32 -7.96
N ILE A 46 -10.50 -6.01 -7.74
CA ILE A 46 -11.06 -5.00 -8.66
C ILE A 46 -10.43 -5.12 -10.04
N ALA A 47 -9.10 -5.25 -10.13
CA ALA A 47 -8.40 -5.42 -11.39
C ALA A 47 -8.89 -6.66 -12.17
N GLY A 48 -9.19 -7.76 -11.47
CA GLY A 48 -9.79 -8.96 -12.07
C GLY A 48 -11.21 -8.72 -12.58
N ILE A 49 -12.06 -8.06 -11.79
CA ILE A 49 -13.45 -7.74 -12.19
C ILE A 49 -13.44 -6.84 -13.42
N LEU A 50 -12.64 -5.77 -13.40
CA LEU A 50 -12.43 -4.92 -14.56
C LEU A 50 -11.95 -5.80 -15.72
N GLY A 51 -10.87 -6.57 -15.53
CA GLY A 51 -10.32 -7.57 -16.46
C GLY A 51 -11.39 -8.28 -17.30
N ILE A 52 -12.36 -8.88 -16.61
CA ILE A 52 -13.46 -9.63 -17.22
C ILE A 52 -14.41 -8.71 -18.01
N ILE A 53 -14.77 -7.54 -17.48
CA ILE A 53 -15.65 -6.57 -18.16
C ILE A 53 -15.04 -6.10 -19.48
N GLY A 54 -13.75 -5.74 -19.49
CA GLY A 54 -13.09 -5.32 -20.72
C GLY A 54 -12.93 -6.44 -21.73
N ALA A 55 -12.65 -7.67 -21.29
CA ALA A 55 -12.64 -8.85 -22.16
C ALA A 55 -14.00 -9.05 -22.84
N GLY A 56 -15.11 -8.90 -22.10
CA GLY A 56 -16.46 -8.95 -22.65
C GLY A 56 -16.70 -7.87 -23.71
N ARG A 57 -16.21 -6.65 -23.49
CA ARG A 57 -16.33 -5.54 -24.45
C ARG A 57 -15.53 -5.78 -25.73
N ILE A 58 -14.32 -6.34 -25.60
CA ILE A 58 -13.48 -6.73 -26.74
C ILE A 58 -14.18 -7.82 -27.55
N TYR A 59 -14.68 -8.87 -26.88
CA TYR A 59 -15.41 -9.95 -27.53
C TYR A 59 -16.65 -9.43 -28.28
N HIS A 60 -17.43 -8.56 -27.65
CA HIS A 60 -18.58 -7.93 -28.29
C HIS A 60 -18.18 -7.13 -29.54
N ASN A 61 -17.11 -6.33 -29.47
CA ASN A 61 -16.63 -5.57 -30.63
C ASN A 61 -16.15 -6.49 -31.78
N LEU A 62 -15.49 -7.60 -31.45
CA LEU A 62 -15.07 -8.61 -32.44
C LEU A 62 -16.27 -9.25 -33.14
N GLN A 63 -17.32 -9.60 -32.39
CA GLN A 63 -18.57 -10.15 -32.94
C GLN A 63 -19.32 -9.16 -33.85
N MET A 64 -19.23 -7.87 -33.55
CA MET A 64 -19.83 -6.80 -34.36
C MET A 64 -19.03 -6.45 -35.63
N GLY A 65 -17.95 -7.18 -35.93
CA GLY A 65 -17.10 -6.93 -37.10
C GLY A 65 -16.26 -5.66 -37.01
N LYS A 66 -16.18 -5.02 -35.83
CA LYS A 66 -15.31 -3.85 -35.61
C LYS A 66 -13.87 -4.33 -35.54
N LYS A 67 -13.12 -4.09 -36.62
CA LYS A 67 -11.70 -4.50 -36.76
C LYS A 67 -10.72 -3.65 -35.96
N GLU A 68 -11.14 -2.49 -35.46
CA GLU A 68 -10.24 -1.58 -34.78
C GLU A 68 -10.28 -1.82 -33.27
N PHE A 69 -9.15 -2.26 -32.72
CA PHE A 69 -8.86 -2.08 -31.30
C PHE A 69 -8.82 -0.58 -31.04
N THR A 70 -9.91 -0.03 -30.51
CA THR A 70 -10.00 1.38 -30.22
C THR A 70 -8.97 1.76 -29.14
N THR A 71 -8.46 2.98 -29.21
CA THR A 71 -7.55 3.55 -28.20
C THR A 71 -8.10 3.40 -26.78
N GLU A 72 -9.44 3.40 -26.63
CA GLU A 72 -10.13 3.16 -25.38
C GLU A 72 -9.86 1.76 -24.79
N VAL A 73 -9.87 0.71 -25.62
CA VAL A 73 -9.58 -0.66 -25.18
C VAL A 73 -8.12 -0.79 -24.75
N ALA A 74 -7.20 -0.18 -25.50
CA ALA A 74 -5.78 -0.18 -25.14
C ALA A 74 -5.53 0.59 -23.83
N ALA A 75 -6.09 1.80 -23.68
CA ALA A 75 -5.97 2.60 -22.45
C ALA A 75 -6.51 1.84 -21.24
N TRP A 76 -7.64 1.18 -21.41
CA TRP A 76 -8.26 0.36 -20.39
C TRP A 76 -7.38 -0.84 -19.98
N PHE A 77 -6.76 -1.52 -20.95
CA PHE A 77 -5.83 -2.62 -20.70
C PHE A 77 -4.58 -2.16 -19.95
N TYR A 78 -3.99 -1.03 -20.33
CA TYR A 78 -2.84 -0.44 -19.62
C TYR A 78 -3.21 -0.02 -18.18
N ALA A 79 -4.42 0.51 -17.96
CA ALA A 79 -4.90 0.84 -16.61
C ALA A 79 -5.02 -0.42 -15.73
N ALA A 80 -5.56 -1.53 -16.27
CA ALA A 80 -5.66 -2.79 -15.54
C ALA A 80 -4.28 -3.37 -15.18
N ILE A 81 -3.32 -3.35 -16.12
CA ILE A 81 -1.94 -3.77 -15.85
C ILE A 81 -1.30 -2.88 -14.78
N PHE A 82 -1.45 -1.56 -14.90
CA PHE A 82 -0.91 -0.62 -13.93
C PHE A 82 -1.42 -0.91 -12.51
N MET A 83 -2.72 -1.19 -12.36
CA MET A 83 -3.33 -1.50 -11.07
C MET A 83 -2.74 -2.76 -10.42
N VAL A 84 -2.39 -3.79 -11.22
CA VAL A 84 -1.74 -5.01 -10.74
C VAL A 84 -0.28 -4.74 -10.35
N LEU A 85 0.45 -3.97 -11.16
CA LEU A 85 1.86 -3.69 -10.93
C LEU A 85 2.12 -2.66 -9.82
N ALA A 86 1.17 -1.77 -9.56
CA ALA A 86 1.31 -0.70 -8.56
C ALA A 86 1.67 -1.24 -7.18
N GLY A 87 1.10 -2.37 -6.75
CA GLY A 87 1.44 -2.94 -5.45
C GLY A 87 2.83 -3.55 -5.39
N ALA A 88 3.31 -4.19 -6.46
CA ALA A 88 4.69 -4.68 -6.53
C ALA A 88 5.69 -3.51 -6.49
N PHE A 89 5.37 -2.40 -7.16
CA PHE A 89 6.15 -1.18 -7.12
C PHE A 89 6.18 -0.54 -5.72
N LEU A 90 5.02 -0.42 -5.05
CA LEU A 90 4.95 0.14 -3.70
C LEU A 90 5.65 -0.76 -2.67
N LYS A 91 5.53 -2.09 -2.77
CA LYS A 91 6.32 -3.04 -1.97
C LYS A 91 7.82 -2.81 -2.13
N ALA A 92 8.28 -2.69 -3.38
CA ALA A 92 9.68 -2.40 -3.67
C ALA A 92 10.15 -1.04 -3.14
N LEU A 93 9.30 0.00 -3.18
CA LEU A 93 9.62 1.33 -2.65
C LEU A 93 9.72 1.35 -1.11
N PHE A 94 8.80 0.66 -0.43
CA PHE A 94 8.74 0.67 1.03
C PHE A 94 9.56 -0.45 1.69
N GLY A 95 10.09 -1.40 0.91
CA GLY A 95 10.89 -2.52 1.42
C GLY A 95 10.07 -3.53 2.22
N ILE A 96 8.79 -3.70 1.84
CA ILE A 96 7.82 -4.61 2.48
C ILE A 96 7.60 -5.84 1.59
#